data_AF-I7M643-F1
#
_entry.id   AF-I7M643-F1
#
_cell.length_a   1.000
_cell.length_b   1.000
_cell.length_c   1.000
_cell.angle_alpha   90.00
_cell.angle_beta   90.00
_cell.angle_gamma   90.00
#
_symmetry.space_group_name_H-M   'P 1'
#
loop_
_entity.id
_entity.type
_entity.pdbx_description
1 polymer ?
#
loop_
_entity_poly.entity_id
_entity_poly.type
_entity_poly.pdbx_seq_one_letter_code
_entity_poly.pdbx_strand_id
1 'polypeptide(L)'
;MDIQNTQIEQEIQDKEQTLLENPEKEQTISSESIKCGKFQELRVQKPIPISNNLSKGPKLHGYNFYKSLGSPQYVCAPMVDQSELAFRMLCRKYGTTLAYTPMIHSKVLQDQGYGYLNSVFSTCQEDRPLFAQFCGNNPDALLAGARYVEDKCDAIDINFGCPQGIAKRGRYGSYLLSEPDTIVALVKKLHENLSIPVTCKIRILPNRQQTIELAKKIEAAGCSILTVHGRTKEQNKDTVGLCDWDIIKIIKEELSIPVFANGGIYTYEDVQKCLEYTGVDGVMSAESLLENPALFSGQIYDLDEIALEYLEFAEKYPTPHFFSKGHIFKFLHQGLQVHTDLRTKLANVKTIEEQKEIALEMKKRREHMSKEEKFGWYTRYWDKMGVDKQKYNQGCENWQEAYQNIQTCCESSKNNQTLQTEQQNHEKQIQNSEQKSENQVQEQ
;
A
#
# COMPACT_ATOMS: atom_id res chain seq x y z
N MET A 1 12.12 -46.72 17.80
CA MET A 1 12.44 -45.29 18.01
C MET A 1 12.89 -44.64 16.71
N ASP A 2 13.60 -45.32 15.82
CA ASP A 2 14.07 -44.68 14.57
C ASP A 2 13.03 -44.54 13.45
N ILE A 3 11.93 -45.29 13.45
CA ILE A 3 10.87 -45.16 12.41
C ILE A 3 9.92 -43.99 12.70
N GLN A 4 9.77 -43.59 13.97
CA GLN A 4 8.91 -42.45 14.35
C GLN A 4 9.58 -41.10 14.10
N ASN A 5 10.92 -41.03 14.17
CA ASN A 5 11.64 -39.78 13.88
C ASN A 5 11.61 -39.44 12.40
N THR A 6 11.70 -40.42 11.49
CA THR A 6 11.67 -40.18 10.05
C THR A 6 10.30 -39.70 9.57
N GLN A 7 9.21 -40.19 10.17
CA GLN A 7 7.85 -39.71 9.87
C GLN A 7 7.60 -38.27 10.34
N ILE A 8 8.20 -37.88 11.46
CA ILE A 8 8.12 -36.50 11.99
C ILE A 8 8.96 -35.54 11.13
N GLU A 9 10.14 -35.95 10.67
CA GLU A 9 10.99 -35.14 9.79
C GLU A 9 10.35 -34.91 8.41
N GLN A 10 9.66 -35.92 7.88
CA GLN A 10 8.94 -35.81 6.60
C GLN A 10 7.67 -34.96 6.71
N GLU A 11 6.94 -35.04 7.83
CA GLU A 11 5.82 -34.12 8.12
C GLU A 11 6.27 -32.66 8.33
N ILE A 12 7.50 -32.44 8.81
CA ILE A 12 8.09 -31.10 8.96
C ILE A 12 8.48 -30.54 7.58
N GLN A 13 9.12 -31.34 6.72
CA GLN A 13 9.45 -30.95 5.34
C GLN A 13 8.22 -30.63 4.49
N ASP A 14 7.15 -31.44 4.59
CA ASP A 14 5.90 -31.18 3.86
C ASP A 14 5.19 -29.91 4.36
N LYS A 15 5.26 -29.62 5.68
CA LYS A 15 4.73 -28.37 6.26
C LYS A 15 5.55 -27.14 5.86
N GLU A 16 6.87 -27.26 5.76
CA GLU A 16 7.77 -26.19 5.31
C GLU A 16 7.55 -25.86 3.82
N GLN A 17 7.32 -26.88 2.98
CA GLN A 17 7.01 -26.69 1.57
C GLN A 17 5.62 -26.05 1.36
N THR A 18 4.65 -26.40 2.19
CA THR A 18 3.31 -25.77 2.17
C THR A 18 3.33 -24.29 2.62
N LEU A 19 4.28 -23.89 3.48
CA LEU A 19 4.47 -22.50 3.93
C LEU A 19 5.19 -21.62 2.89
N LEU A 20 6.00 -22.24 2.02
CA LEU A 20 6.69 -21.57 0.91
C LEU A 20 5.74 -21.26 -0.27
N GLU A 21 4.70 -22.06 -0.46
CA GLU A 21 3.74 -21.91 -1.56
C GLU A 21 2.51 -21.05 -1.20
N ASN A 22 2.25 -20.81 0.10
CA ASN A 22 1.07 -20.08 0.56
C ASN A 22 1.38 -19.24 1.82
N PRO A 23 1.80 -17.96 1.68
CA PRO A 23 2.13 -17.11 2.81
C PRO A 23 0.91 -16.66 3.66
N GLU A 24 -0.31 -17.09 3.31
CA GLU A 24 -1.57 -16.69 3.97
C GLU A 24 -2.09 -17.68 5.02
N LYS A 25 -1.32 -18.68 5.47
CA LYS A 25 -1.61 -19.33 6.78
C LYS A 25 -1.07 -18.49 7.95
N GLU A 26 -1.45 -17.20 7.97
CA GLU A 26 -1.67 -16.51 9.24
C GLU A 26 -2.85 -17.22 9.92
N GLN A 27 -2.70 -17.53 11.21
CA GLN A 27 -3.75 -18.12 12.02
C GLN A 27 -5.07 -17.38 11.78
N THR A 28 -6.04 -18.09 11.21
CA THR A 28 -7.45 -17.79 11.29
C THR A 28 -7.81 -17.69 12.77
N ILE A 29 -7.77 -16.48 13.32
CA ILE A 29 -8.49 -16.16 14.54
C ILE A 29 -9.96 -16.26 14.15
N SER A 30 -10.54 -17.43 14.43
CA SER A 30 -11.97 -17.66 14.30
C SER A 30 -12.73 -16.62 15.12
N SER A 31 -13.88 -16.22 14.59
CA SER A 31 -14.82 -15.25 15.14
C SER A 31 -15.44 -15.61 16.51
N GLU A 32 -14.82 -16.52 17.28
CA GLU A 32 -15.27 -16.97 18.59
C GLU A 32 -14.42 -16.43 19.76
N SER A 33 -13.29 -15.77 19.49
CA SER A 33 -12.43 -15.16 20.53
C SER A 33 -12.79 -13.71 20.88
N ILE A 34 -13.88 -13.16 20.32
CA ILE A 34 -14.48 -11.88 20.75
C ILE A 34 -15.39 -12.13 21.97
N LYS A 35 -14.88 -12.79 23.00
CA LYS A 35 -15.47 -12.78 24.35
C LYS A 35 -14.35 -12.92 25.37
N CYS A 36 -14.38 -12.02 26.35
CA CYS A 36 -13.67 -12.07 27.63
C CYS A 36 -12.26 -11.46 27.67
N GLY A 37 -12.24 -10.18 28.09
CA GLY A 37 -11.31 -9.55 29.02
C GLY A 37 -9.88 -10.13 29.14
N LYS A 38 -8.96 -9.55 28.37
CA LYS A 38 -7.52 -9.34 28.70
C LYS A 38 -6.88 -8.47 27.60
N PHE A 39 -7.30 -7.20 27.51
CA PHE A 39 -6.75 -6.20 26.57
C PHE A 39 -6.32 -4.95 27.33
N GLN A 40 -5.40 -5.08 28.29
CA GLN A 40 -5.00 -3.93 29.11
C GLN A 40 -3.49 -3.69 29.30
N GLU A 41 -2.60 -4.43 28.64
CA GLU A 41 -1.17 -4.12 28.74
C GLU A 41 -0.49 -4.06 27.35
N LEU A 42 0.00 -2.86 27.03
CA LEU A 42 1.01 -2.48 26.03
C LEU A 42 0.60 -2.37 24.54
N ARG A 43 -0.23 -1.36 24.23
CA ARG A 43 -0.11 -0.57 22.98
C ARG A 43 0.22 0.87 23.36
N VAL A 44 1.48 1.28 23.23
CA VAL A 44 1.91 2.65 23.54
C VAL A 44 2.26 3.36 22.23
N GLN A 45 1.39 4.25 21.77
CA GLN A 45 1.78 5.38 20.92
C GLN A 45 1.70 6.65 21.78
N LYS A 46 2.67 7.56 21.64
CA LYS A 46 2.59 8.99 22.04
C LYS A 46 3.86 9.69 21.54
N PRO A 47 3.80 10.93 21.01
CA PRO A 47 3.18 12.07 21.70
C PRO A 47 2.16 12.87 20.87
N ILE A 48 1.30 13.62 21.55
CA ILE A 48 0.55 14.79 21.03
C ILE A 48 0.40 15.74 22.23
N PRO A 49 0.89 16.98 22.14
CA PRO A 49 -0.05 18.11 22.18
C PRO A 49 0.26 19.14 21.09
N ILE A 50 -0.76 19.49 20.30
CA ILE A 50 -0.73 20.62 19.37
C ILE A 50 -1.81 21.60 19.83
N SER A 51 -1.41 22.79 20.29
CA SER A 51 -2.25 23.99 20.21
C SER A 51 -1.38 25.25 20.13
N ASN A 52 -1.55 26.04 19.09
CA ASN A 52 -2.25 27.32 19.23
C ASN A 52 -2.63 27.87 17.87
N ASN A 53 -3.95 27.92 17.64
CA ASN A 53 -4.64 28.53 16.51
C ASN A 53 -4.39 27.87 15.14
N LEU A 54 -5.19 26.84 14.84
CA LEU A 54 -5.69 26.68 13.46
C LEU A 54 -6.14 28.07 12.99
N SER A 55 -5.55 28.54 11.89
CA SER A 55 -5.70 29.91 11.42
C SER A 55 -7.16 30.33 11.36
N LYS A 56 -7.50 31.49 11.94
CA LYS A 56 -8.81 32.15 11.83
C LYS A 56 -9.14 32.63 10.40
N GLY A 57 -8.41 32.14 9.39
CA GLY A 57 -8.58 32.47 8.00
C GLY A 57 -9.59 31.55 7.31
N PRO A 58 -10.04 31.92 6.09
CA PRO A 58 -10.92 31.06 5.30
C PRO A 58 -10.23 29.73 4.98
N LYS A 59 -11.01 28.64 4.97
CA LYS A 59 -10.57 27.31 4.55
C LYS A 59 -10.01 27.38 3.12
N LEU A 60 -8.71 27.15 2.98
CA LEU A 60 -8.07 27.07 1.66
C LEU A 60 -8.57 25.84 0.90
N HIS A 61 -8.51 25.89 -0.43
CA HIS A 61 -9.01 24.80 -1.27
C HIS A 61 -8.18 24.69 -2.56
N GLY A 62 -8.17 23.49 -3.17
CA GLY A 62 -7.48 23.21 -4.41
C GLY A 62 -6.01 23.66 -4.41
N TYR A 63 -5.61 24.35 -5.48
CA TYR A 63 -4.25 24.88 -5.63
C TYR A 63 -3.82 25.89 -4.56
N ASN A 64 -4.74 26.66 -3.98
CA ASN A 64 -4.38 27.59 -2.90
C ASN A 64 -3.97 26.84 -1.64
N PHE A 65 -4.69 25.76 -1.31
CA PHE A 65 -4.30 24.87 -0.23
C PHE A 65 -2.96 24.19 -0.53
N TYR A 66 -2.81 23.58 -1.70
CA TYR A 66 -1.57 22.89 -2.08
C TYR A 66 -0.33 23.80 -2.04
N LYS A 67 -0.43 25.03 -2.56
CA LYS A 67 0.65 26.03 -2.49
C LYS A 67 0.97 26.43 -1.05
N SER A 68 -0.03 26.51 -0.17
CA SER A 68 0.20 26.81 1.25
C SER A 68 0.99 25.73 1.99
N LEU A 69 0.99 24.49 1.47
CA LEU A 69 1.82 23.39 1.99
C LEU A 69 3.26 23.41 1.44
N GLY A 70 3.62 24.39 0.61
CA GLY A 70 4.91 24.43 -0.09
C GLY A 70 4.94 23.61 -1.38
N SER A 71 3.77 23.28 -1.96
CA SER A 71 3.65 22.49 -3.18
C SER A 71 4.40 21.14 -3.13
N PRO A 72 4.09 20.27 -2.16
CA PRO A 72 4.83 19.02 -1.94
C PRO A 72 4.66 18.04 -3.11
N GLN A 73 5.78 17.60 -3.69
CA GLN A 73 5.78 16.67 -4.83
C GLN A 73 6.11 15.22 -4.44
N TYR A 74 6.72 15.00 -3.28
CA TYR A 74 7.20 13.68 -2.84
C TYR A 74 6.38 13.19 -1.66
N VAL A 75 5.52 12.20 -1.90
CA VAL A 75 4.45 11.84 -0.98
C VAL A 75 4.61 10.40 -0.46
N CYS A 76 4.63 10.24 0.87
CA CYS A 76 4.58 8.93 1.52
C CYS A 76 3.13 8.45 1.61
N ALA A 77 2.83 7.29 1.02
CA ALA A 77 1.49 6.72 0.98
C ALA A 77 0.96 6.27 2.35
N PRO A 78 -0.37 6.25 2.54
CA PRO A 78 -0.99 5.63 3.70
C PRO A 78 -0.87 4.11 3.62
N MET A 79 -0.25 3.50 4.63
CA MET A 79 -0.01 2.06 4.70
C MET A 79 -0.33 1.57 6.10
N VAL A 80 -1.30 0.66 6.22
CA VAL A 80 -1.69 0.07 7.51
C VAL A 80 -0.46 -0.58 8.14
N ASP A 81 -0.19 -0.22 9.39
CA ASP A 81 0.92 -0.70 10.22
C ASP A 81 2.33 -0.39 9.68
N GLN A 82 2.43 0.47 8.66
CA GLN A 82 3.67 0.69 7.92
C GLN A 82 3.92 2.15 7.50
N SER A 83 2.97 3.05 7.75
CA SER A 83 3.19 4.50 7.64
C SER A 83 3.04 5.18 8.99
N GLU A 84 3.44 4.51 10.08
CA GLU A 84 3.47 5.06 11.42
C GLU A 84 4.49 6.21 11.57
N LEU A 85 4.43 6.96 12.67
CA LEU A 85 5.21 8.19 12.85
C LEU A 85 6.73 7.95 12.66
N ALA A 86 7.29 6.88 13.24
CA ALA A 86 8.72 6.56 13.07
C ALA A 86 9.12 6.46 11.59
N PHE A 87 8.36 5.69 10.80
CA PHE A 87 8.60 5.54 9.38
C PHE A 87 8.42 6.85 8.60
N ARG A 88 7.36 7.62 8.88
CA ARG A 88 7.15 8.93 8.22
C ARG A 88 8.31 9.88 8.48
N MET A 89 8.81 9.92 9.72
CA MET A 89 9.94 10.79 10.08
C MET A 89 11.24 10.35 9.40
N LEU A 90 11.47 9.05 9.25
CA LEU A 90 12.59 8.53 8.45
C LEU A 90 12.46 8.95 6.97
N CYS A 91 11.29 8.75 6.35
CA CYS A 91 11.05 9.18 4.97
C CYS A 91 11.24 10.69 4.79
N ARG A 92 10.84 11.52 5.78
CA ARG A 92 11.05 12.97 5.76
C ARG A 92 12.53 13.34 5.78
N LYS A 93 13.34 12.65 6.58
CA LYS A 93 14.80 12.84 6.57
C LYS A 93 15.37 12.68 5.16
N TYR A 94 14.81 11.78 4.37
CA TYR A 94 15.25 11.50 3.00
C TYR A 94 14.37 12.12 1.90
N GLY A 95 13.70 13.24 2.18
CA GLY A 95 13.10 14.08 1.15
C GLY A 95 11.61 13.87 0.91
N THR A 96 10.90 13.06 1.70
CA THR A 96 9.43 13.10 1.68
C THR A 96 8.93 14.46 2.15
N THR A 97 8.13 15.10 1.32
CA THR A 97 7.60 16.46 1.53
C THR A 97 6.17 16.47 2.11
N LEU A 98 5.42 15.39 1.92
CA LEU A 98 4.07 15.19 2.46
C LEU A 98 3.90 13.72 2.86
N ALA A 99 3.25 13.44 3.98
CA ALA A 99 3.01 12.08 4.41
C ALA A 99 1.56 11.85 4.82
N TYR A 100 1.15 10.59 4.80
CA TYR A 100 -0.18 10.16 5.21
C TYR A 100 -0.10 9.20 6.39
N THR A 101 -1.04 9.31 7.32
CA THR A 101 -1.16 8.36 8.43
C THR A 101 -1.52 6.95 7.94
N PRO A 102 -1.41 5.92 8.80
CA PRO A 102 -2.15 4.69 8.58
C PRO A 102 -3.65 4.97 8.47
N MET A 103 -4.38 4.08 7.80
CA MET A 103 -5.81 4.24 7.57
C MET A 103 -6.61 4.10 8.88
N ILE A 104 -7.37 5.13 9.25
CA ILE A 104 -8.22 5.19 10.43
C ILE A 104 -9.64 4.74 10.07
N HIS A 105 -10.12 3.67 10.69
CA HIS A 105 -11.46 3.17 10.43
C HIS A 105 -12.50 3.95 11.24
N SER A 106 -13.31 4.76 10.55
CA SER A 106 -14.33 5.64 11.18
C SER A 106 -15.31 4.90 12.09
N LYS A 107 -15.87 3.77 11.63
CA LYS A 107 -16.75 2.94 12.45
C LYS A 107 -16.07 2.38 13.71
N VAL A 108 -14.85 1.86 13.59
CA VAL A 108 -14.12 1.34 14.76
C VAL A 108 -13.81 2.47 15.74
N LEU A 109 -13.47 3.66 15.23
CA LEU A 109 -13.28 4.85 16.06
C LEU A 109 -14.57 5.28 16.76
N GLN A 110 -15.71 5.22 16.08
CA GLN A 110 -17.01 5.48 16.69
C GLN A 110 -17.34 4.46 17.79
N ASP A 111 -17.07 3.18 17.56
CA ASP A 111 -17.43 2.09 18.47
C ASP A 111 -16.45 1.99 19.67
N GLN A 112 -15.16 2.28 19.49
CA GLN A 112 -14.09 2.09 20.50
C GLN A 112 -13.46 3.38 21.03
N GLY A 113 -13.75 4.53 20.41
CA GLY A 113 -13.29 5.85 20.85
C GLY A 113 -11.77 6.03 20.86
N TYR A 114 -11.29 6.85 21.81
CA TYR A 114 -9.88 7.25 21.92
C TYR A 114 -8.89 6.08 22.07
N GLY A 115 -9.31 4.95 22.63
CA GLY A 115 -8.45 3.77 22.76
C GLY A 115 -8.00 3.24 21.39
N TYR A 116 -8.92 3.18 20.43
CA TYR A 116 -8.59 2.84 19.05
C TYR A 116 -7.75 3.92 18.39
N LEU A 117 -8.12 5.20 18.53
CA LEU A 117 -7.38 6.31 17.92
C LEU A 117 -5.91 6.32 18.33
N ASN A 118 -5.64 6.20 19.63
CA ASN A 118 -4.28 6.14 20.19
C ASN A 118 -3.49 4.89 19.75
N SER A 119 -4.14 3.93 19.09
CA SER A 119 -3.48 2.75 18.53
C SER A 119 -3.22 2.84 17.02
N VAL A 120 -3.74 3.86 16.34
CA VAL A 120 -3.60 4.03 14.88
C VAL A 120 -3.17 5.44 14.46
N PHE A 121 -3.12 6.39 15.38
CA PHE A 121 -2.78 7.78 15.12
C PHE A 121 -1.76 8.33 16.12
N SER A 122 -0.64 8.79 15.58
CA SER A 122 0.42 9.52 16.27
C SER A 122 0.99 10.56 15.31
N THR A 123 1.49 11.68 15.83
CA THR A 123 2.10 12.77 15.05
C THR A 123 3.07 13.58 15.90
N CYS A 124 3.86 14.47 15.31
CA CYS A 124 4.62 15.50 16.00
C CYS A 124 4.63 16.79 15.17
N GLN A 125 5.21 17.88 15.69
CA GLN A 125 5.21 19.16 14.99
C GLN A 125 5.97 19.08 13.65
N GLU A 126 7.06 18.33 13.62
CA GLU A 126 7.93 18.11 12.47
C GLU A 126 7.31 17.15 11.42
N ASP A 127 6.21 16.47 11.77
CA ASP A 127 5.52 15.57 10.84
C ASP A 127 4.56 16.32 9.90
N ARG A 128 4.52 17.65 9.94
CA ARG A 128 3.69 18.44 9.00
C ARG A 128 4.47 18.78 7.73
N PRO A 129 3.83 18.78 6.54
CA PRO A 129 2.40 18.56 6.33
C PRO A 129 2.00 17.08 6.40
N LEU A 130 0.89 16.78 7.08
CA LEU A 130 0.35 15.44 7.34
C LEU A 130 -1.11 15.35 6.95
N PHE A 131 -1.50 14.34 6.17
CA PHE A 131 -2.91 14.04 5.92
C PHE A 131 -3.36 12.81 6.72
N ALA A 132 -4.44 12.94 7.48
CA ALA A 132 -5.02 11.83 8.22
C ALA A 132 -6.00 11.07 7.32
N GLN A 133 -5.65 9.84 6.94
CA GLN A 133 -6.51 9.04 6.05
C GLN A 133 -7.55 8.25 6.85
N PHE A 134 -8.81 8.36 6.45
CA PHE A 134 -9.92 7.61 6.99
C PHE A 134 -10.51 6.63 5.98
N CYS A 135 -11.16 5.59 6.48
CA CYS A 135 -12.08 4.75 5.72
C CYS A 135 -13.44 4.61 6.40
N GLY A 136 -14.46 4.34 5.59
CA GLY A 136 -15.84 4.14 6.04
C GLY A 136 -16.84 4.41 4.93
N ASN A 137 -18.12 4.25 5.25
CA ASN A 137 -19.24 4.44 4.34
C ASN A 137 -20.43 5.18 4.98
N ASN A 138 -20.26 5.68 6.21
CA ASN A 138 -21.25 6.48 6.92
C ASN A 138 -20.69 7.91 7.09
N PRO A 139 -21.31 8.94 6.47
CA PRO A 139 -20.83 10.32 6.55
C PRO A 139 -20.74 10.89 7.98
N ASP A 140 -21.68 10.56 8.86
CA ASP A 140 -21.68 11.08 10.23
C ASP A 140 -20.59 10.44 11.09
N ALA A 141 -20.37 9.12 10.96
CA ALA A 141 -19.28 8.43 11.64
C ALA A 141 -17.91 8.92 11.15
N LEU A 142 -17.79 9.17 9.84
CA LEU A 142 -16.57 9.71 9.23
C LEU A 142 -16.27 11.13 9.75
N LEU A 143 -17.29 12.00 9.78
CA LEU A 143 -17.17 13.36 10.30
C LEU A 143 -16.82 13.39 11.80
N ALA A 144 -17.49 12.57 12.61
CA ALA A 144 -17.19 12.46 14.03
C ALA A 144 -15.75 12.01 14.26
N GLY A 145 -15.27 11.03 13.48
CA GLY A 145 -13.89 10.58 13.50
C GLY A 145 -12.88 11.66 13.12
N ALA A 146 -13.14 12.35 12.00
CA ALA A 146 -12.30 13.42 11.48
C ALA A 146 -12.12 14.56 12.50
N ARG A 147 -13.17 14.93 13.24
CA ARG A 147 -13.12 15.98 14.27
C ARG A 147 -12.16 15.68 15.42
N TYR A 148 -11.80 14.42 15.67
CA TYR A 148 -10.81 14.08 16.71
C TYR A 148 -9.37 14.46 16.34
N VAL A 149 -9.07 14.54 15.05
CA VAL A 149 -7.69 14.76 14.53
C VAL A 149 -7.55 16.02 13.70
N GLU A 150 -8.62 16.76 13.49
CA GLU A 150 -8.68 17.98 12.68
C GLU A 150 -7.63 19.03 13.08
N ASP A 151 -7.34 19.14 14.38
CA ASP A 151 -6.35 20.04 14.95
C ASP A 151 -4.91 19.51 14.88
N LYS A 152 -4.71 18.29 14.39
CA LYS A 152 -3.43 17.57 14.42
C LYS A 152 -2.89 17.22 13.03
N CYS A 153 -3.63 17.54 11.97
CA CYS A 153 -3.23 17.31 10.58
C CYS A 153 -3.57 18.52 9.69
N ASP A 154 -3.15 18.47 8.43
CA ASP A 154 -3.33 19.55 7.44
C ASP A 154 -4.53 19.30 6.53
N ALA A 155 -4.91 18.04 6.33
CA ALA A 155 -6.14 17.63 5.67
C ALA A 155 -6.66 16.29 6.18
N ILE A 156 -7.93 16.03 5.93
CA ILE A 156 -8.55 14.71 6.08
C ILE A 156 -8.64 14.05 4.70
N ASP A 157 -8.04 12.86 4.57
CA ASP A 157 -8.11 12.09 3.34
C ASP A 157 -9.14 10.95 3.46
N ILE A 158 -9.87 10.65 2.38
CA ILE A 158 -10.77 9.49 2.33
C ILE A 158 -10.19 8.40 1.41
N ASN A 159 -10.07 7.20 1.96
CA ASN A 159 -9.64 6.02 1.22
C ASN A 159 -10.79 5.44 0.39
N PHE A 160 -10.65 5.52 -0.94
CA PHE A 160 -11.49 4.83 -1.93
C PHE A 160 -10.66 3.85 -2.78
N GLY A 161 -9.50 3.41 -2.28
CA GLY A 161 -8.51 2.65 -3.06
C GLY A 161 -8.14 1.28 -2.49
N CYS A 162 -8.43 0.98 -1.22
CA CYS A 162 -8.05 -0.28 -0.58
C CYS A 162 -8.85 -1.47 -1.15
N PRO A 163 -8.19 -2.48 -1.77
CA PRO A 163 -8.86 -3.64 -2.35
C PRO A 163 -8.92 -4.85 -1.40
N GLN A 164 -8.47 -4.71 -0.14
CA GLN A 164 -8.36 -5.84 0.78
C GLN A 164 -9.72 -6.44 1.14
N GLY A 165 -9.75 -7.75 1.45
CA GLY A 165 -10.98 -8.45 1.80
C GLY A 165 -11.72 -7.86 3.01
N ILE A 166 -10.99 -7.25 3.96
CA ILE A 166 -11.61 -6.55 5.09
C ILE A 166 -12.36 -5.27 4.67
N ALA A 167 -11.89 -4.58 3.62
CA ALA A 167 -12.57 -3.45 3.00
C ALA A 167 -13.85 -3.89 2.27
N LYS A 168 -13.82 -5.07 1.64
CA LYS A 168 -15.02 -5.69 1.06
C LYS A 168 -16.10 -5.92 2.11
N ARG A 169 -15.74 -6.58 3.21
CA ARG A 169 -16.66 -6.89 4.31
C ARG A 169 -17.21 -5.64 4.99
N GLY A 170 -16.37 -4.62 5.18
CA GLY A 170 -16.77 -3.35 5.77
C GLY A 170 -17.43 -2.37 4.79
N ARG A 171 -17.53 -2.72 3.50
CA ARG A 171 -18.05 -1.88 2.41
C ARG A 171 -17.40 -0.48 2.41
N TYR A 172 -16.08 -0.42 2.36
CA TYR A 172 -15.28 0.81 2.20
C TYR A 172 -14.13 0.60 1.19
N GLY A 173 -13.28 1.61 0.98
CA GLY A 173 -12.13 1.50 0.07
C GLY A 173 -12.58 1.39 -1.38
N SER A 174 -11.92 0.55 -2.19
CA SER A 174 -12.23 0.43 -3.61
C SER A 174 -13.61 -0.17 -3.91
N TYR A 175 -14.29 -0.70 -2.90
CA TYR A 175 -15.65 -1.24 -3.03
C TYR A 175 -16.72 -0.14 -3.08
N LEU A 176 -16.37 1.11 -2.76
CA LEU A 176 -17.26 2.26 -2.95
C LEU A 176 -17.15 2.86 -4.35
N LEU A 177 -16.18 2.46 -5.19
CA LEU A 177 -16.00 3.04 -6.53
C LEU A 177 -17.21 2.79 -7.45
N SER A 178 -18.01 1.76 -7.18
CA SER A 178 -19.29 1.48 -7.84
C SER A 178 -20.49 2.19 -7.22
N GLU A 179 -20.28 3.00 -6.17
CA GLU A 179 -21.31 3.77 -5.46
C GLU A 179 -20.95 5.28 -5.46
N PRO A 180 -20.94 5.97 -6.62
CA PRO A 180 -20.50 7.38 -6.70
C PRO A 180 -21.29 8.32 -5.78
N ASP A 181 -22.58 8.07 -5.57
CA ASP A 181 -23.42 8.90 -4.70
C ASP A 181 -22.99 8.81 -3.22
N THR A 182 -22.58 7.61 -2.77
CA THR A 182 -22.01 7.41 -1.44
C THR A 182 -20.70 8.19 -1.31
N ILE A 183 -19.82 8.12 -2.31
CA ILE A 183 -18.55 8.87 -2.33
C ILE A 183 -18.82 10.38 -2.23
N VAL A 184 -19.71 10.92 -3.06
CA VAL A 184 -20.08 12.35 -3.06
C VAL A 184 -20.63 12.76 -1.70
N ALA A 185 -21.51 11.96 -1.09
CA ALA A 185 -22.07 12.26 0.22
C ALA A 185 -20.99 12.32 1.32
N LEU A 186 -20.02 11.40 1.30
CA LEU A 186 -18.90 11.38 2.25
C LEU A 186 -18.02 12.62 2.12
N VAL A 187 -17.59 12.93 0.88
CA VAL A 187 -16.70 14.06 0.59
C VAL A 187 -17.38 15.39 0.93
N LYS A 188 -18.62 15.57 0.46
CA LYS A 188 -19.39 16.80 0.68
C LYS A 188 -19.63 17.07 2.16
N LYS A 189 -20.03 16.04 2.91
CA LYS A 189 -20.27 16.15 4.36
C LYS A 189 -19.01 16.63 5.10
N LEU A 190 -17.85 16.04 4.80
CA LEU A 190 -16.59 16.47 5.42
C LEU A 190 -16.19 17.87 4.95
N HIS A 191 -16.33 18.18 3.66
CA HIS A 191 -15.94 19.48 3.11
C HIS A 191 -16.72 20.63 3.75
N GLU A 192 -18.04 20.48 3.91
CA GLU A 192 -18.92 21.49 4.49
C GLU A 192 -18.74 21.66 6.01
N ASN A 193 -18.27 20.62 6.70
CA ASN A 193 -18.28 20.56 8.17
C ASN A 193 -16.89 20.51 8.81
N LEU A 194 -15.80 20.59 8.06
CA LEU A 194 -14.43 20.69 8.60
C LEU A 194 -13.80 22.03 8.25
N SER A 195 -13.01 22.57 9.17
CA SER A 195 -12.21 23.78 8.99
C SER A 195 -10.97 23.56 8.11
N ILE A 196 -10.48 22.32 8.01
CA ILE A 196 -9.37 21.94 7.14
C ILE A 196 -9.85 21.25 5.85
N PRO A 197 -9.03 21.24 4.78
CA PRO A 197 -9.37 20.64 3.49
C PRO A 197 -9.60 19.12 3.55
N VAL A 198 -10.35 18.63 2.56
CA VAL A 198 -10.61 17.20 2.35
C VAL A 198 -9.91 16.76 1.09
N THR A 199 -9.21 15.63 1.13
CA THR A 199 -8.57 15.00 -0.03
C THR A 199 -9.10 13.58 -0.22
N CYS A 200 -8.85 12.98 -1.37
CA CYS A 200 -9.30 11.62 -1.67
C CYS A 200 -8.20 10.82 -2.34
N LYS A 201 -8.18 9.52 -2.08
CA LYS A 201 -7.34 8.56 -2.80
C LYS A 201 -8.20 7.48 -3.46
N ILE A 202 -8.14 7.38 -4.79
CA ILE A 202 -8.89 6.38 -5.58
C ILE A 202 -7.97 5.36 -6.25
N ARG A 203 -8.57 4.26 -6.70
CA ARG A 203 -8.06 3.42 -7.80
C ARG A 203 -8.90 3.69 -9.05
N ILE A 204 -8.37 3.37 -10.22
CA ILE A 204 -9.13 3.49 -11.48
C ILE A 204 -10.19 2.40 -11.61
N LEU A 205 -11.24 2.68 -12.38
CA LEU A 205 -12.23 1.69 -12.80
C LEU A 205 -11.78 1.00 -14.11
N PRO A 206 -12.30 -0.19 -14.42
CA PRO A 206 -12.04 -0.84 -15.71
C PRO A 206 -12.43 0.03 -16.92
N ASN A 207 -13.45 0.87 -16.76
CA ASN A 207 -13.84 1.85 -17.76
C ASN A 207 -13.18 3.21 -17.47
N ARG A 208 -12.36 3.70 -18.41
CA ARG A 208 -11.63 4.96 -18.29
C ARG A 208 -12.57 6.16 -18.17
N GLN A 209 -13.65 6.20 -18.97
CA GLN A 209 -14.62 7.29 -18.94
C GLN A 209 -15.33 7.39 -17.57
N GLN A 210 -15.74 6.26 -17.01
CA GLN A 210 -16.33 6.21 -15.66
C GLN A 210 -15.34 6.67 -14.58
N THR A 211 -14.04 6.41 -14.75
CA THR A 211 -13.01 6.90 -13.85
C THR A 211 -12.93 8.43 -13.88
N ILE A 212 -12.94 9.03 -15.07
CA ILE A 212 -12.90 10.49 -15.26
C ILE A 212 -14.16 11.14 -14.68
N GLU A 213 -15.34 10.58 -14.95
CA GLU A 213 -16.60 11.06 -14.40
C GLU A 213 -16.64 10.99 -12.87
N LEU A 214 -16.13 9.91 -12.28
CA LEU A 214 -16.01 9.79 -10.84
C LEU A 214 -15.05 10.85 -10.26
N ALA A 215 -13.91 11.08 -10.91
CA ALA A 215 -12.95 12.09 -10.49
C ALA A 215 -13.56 13.50 -10.48
N LYS A 216 -14.32 13.88 -11.52
CA LYS A 216 -15.05 15.16 -11.58
C LYS A 216 -16.13 15.28 -10.49
N LYS A 217 -16.86 14.19 -10.21
CA LYS A 217 -17.84 14.17 -9.11
C LYS A 217 -17.17 14.36 -7.74
N ILE A 218 -16.00 13.77 -7.52
CA ILE A 218 -15.22 13.92 -6.30
C ILE A 218 -14.72 15.36 -6.13
N GLU A 219 -14.20 15.98 -7.21
CA GLU A 219 -13.82 17.40 -7.21
C GLU A 219 -15.02 18.29 -6.87
N ALA A 220 -16.15 18.13 -7.58
CA ALA A 220 -17.36 18.92 -7.35
C ALA A 220 -17.95 18.76 -5.95
N ALA A 221 -17.68 17.64 -5.27
CA ALA A 221 -18.08 17.41 -3.88
C ALA A 221 -17.21 18.17 -2.86
N GLY A 222 -16.11 18.82 -3.28
CA GLY A 222 -15.23 19.62 -2.44
C GLY A 222 -13.88 18.97 -2.10
N CYS A 223 -13.47 17.95 -2.87
CA CYS A 223 -12.12 17.40 -2.77
C CYS A 223 -11.08 18.45 -3.20
N SER A 224 -10.00 18.59 -2.41
CA SER A 224 -8.98 19.63 -2.62
C SER A 224 -7.73 19.11 -3.32
N ILE A 225 -7.44 17.81 -3.20
CA ILE A 225 -6.35 17.10 -3.89
C ILE A 225 -6.83 15.67 -4.15
N LEU A 226 -6.71 15.19 -5.38
CA LEU A 226 -7.04 13.81 -5.75
C LEU A 226 -5.77 12.99 -5.98
N THR A 227 -5.56 11.96 -5.19
CA THR A 227 -4.53 10.94 -5.48
C THR A 227 -5.13 9.80 -6.30
N VAL A 228 -4.53 9.48 -7.44
CA VAL A 228 -5.00 8.43 -8.35
C VAL A 228 -3.98 7.30 -8.40
N HIS A 229 -4.39 6.11 -7.97
CA HIS A 229 -3.64 4.89 -8.26
C HIS A 229 -4.09 4.34 -9.62
N GLY A 230 -3.20 4.37 -10.61
CA GLY A 230 -3.44 3.91 -11.99
C GLY A 230 -3.61 2.40 -12.17
N ARG A 231 -4.12 1.69 -11.15
CA ARG A 231 -4.44 0.26 -11.20
C ARG A 231 -5.87 0.04 -10.74
N THR A 232 -6.57 -0.91 -11.35
CA THR A 232 -7.91 -1.31 -10.89
C THR A 232 -7.82 -2.03 -9.54
N LYS A 233 -8.96 -2.24 -8.87
CA LYS A 233 -8.98 -3.00 -7.61
C LYS A 233 -8.53 -4.45 -7.81
N GLU A 234 -8.81 -5.06 -8.96
CA GLU A 234 -8.43 -6.42 -9.31
C GLU A 234 -6.93 -6.56 -9.54
N GLN A 235 -6.22 -5.49 -9.92
CA GLN A 235 -4.77 -5.46 -10.06
C GLN A 235 -4.10 -5.29 -8.69
N ASN A 236 -4.18 -6.33 -7.86
CA ASN A 236 -3.60 -6.40 -6.52
C ASN A 236 -2.87 -7.74 -6.33
N LYS A 237 -1.91 -7.81 -5.40
CA LYS A 237 -1.15 -9.04 -5.10
C LYS A 237 -0.57 -9.68 -6.38
N ASP A 238 -0.88 -10.95 -6.64
CA ASP A 238 -0.34 -11.72 -7.77
C ASP A 238 -0.86 -11.29 -9.15
N THR A 239 -1.93 -10.50 -9.21
CA THR A 239 -2.48 -9.95 -10.47
C THR A 239 -2.04 -8.50 -10.70
N VAL A 240 -0.98 -8.06 -10.04
CA VAL A 240 -0.45 -6.71 -10.20
C VAL A 240 0.05 -6.52 -11.65
N GLY A 241 -0.50 -5.52 -12.33
CA GLY A 241 -0.09 -5.13 -13.68
C GLY A 241 0.71 -3.84 -13.69
N LEU A 242 1.00 -3.35 -14.90
CA LEU A 242 1.50 -2.00 -15.09
C LEU A 242 0.52 -0.94 -14.54
N CYS A 243 1.07 0.22 -14.17
CA CYS A 243 0.27 1.35 -13.72
C CYS A 243 -0.06 2.22 -14.92
N ASP A 244 -1.36 2.42 -15.19
CA ASP A 244 -1.86 3.28 -16.26
C ASP A 244 -1.59 4.75 -15.89
N TRP A 245 -0.50 5.29 -16.43
CA TRP A 245 -0.17 6.72 -16.30
C TRP A 245 -0.95 7.60 -17.28
N ASP A 246 -1.46 7.04 -18.39
CA ASP A 246 -2.25 7.80 -19.36
C ASP A 246 -3.56 8.27 -18.77
N ILE A 247 -4.27 7.41 -18.04
CA ILE A 247 -5.50 7.81 -17.34
C ILE A 247 -5.22 8.83 -16.24
N ILE A 248 -4.09 8.74 -15.55
CA ILE A 248 -3.68 9.73 -14.54
C ILE A 248 -3.46 11.09 -15.20
N LYS A 249 -2.75 11.12 -16.34
CA LYS A 249 -2.54 12.32 -17.16
C LYS A 249 -3.87 12.95 -17.59
N ILE A 250 -4.80 12.16 -18.13
CA ILE A 250 -6.11 12.66 -18.54
C ILE A 250 -6.87 13.24 -17.34
N ILE A 251 -6.88 12.57 -16.19
CA ILE A 251 -7.50 13.11 -14.97
C ILE A 251 -6.84 14.42 -14.56
N LYS A 252 -5.51 14.52 -14.67
CA LYS A 252 -4.76 15.74 -14.36
C LYS A 252 -5.15 16.92 -15.26
N GLU A 253 -5.42 16.66 -16.54
CA GLU A 253 -5.86 17.66 -17.52
C GLU A 253 -7.35 18.05 -17.33
N GLU A 254 -8.19 17.14 -16.84
CA GLU A 254 -9.63 17.34 -16.69
C GLU A 254 -10.05 18.00 -15.37
N LEU A 255 -9.20 17.96 -14.32
CA LEU A 255 -9.48 18.54 -13.01
C LEU A 255 -8.81 19.90 -12.82
N SER A 256 -9.46 20.77 -12.06
CA SER A 256 -8.95 22.09 -11.66
C SER A 256 -8.19 22.08 -10.32
N ILE A 257 -8.24 20.95 -9.59
CA ILE A 257 -7.49 20.71 -8.36
C ILE A 257 -6.16 19.97 -8.62
N PRO A 258 -5.20 20.02 -7.68
CA PRO A 258 -4.00 19.21 -7.75
C PRO A 258 -4.30 17.70 -7.81
N VAL A 259 -3.50 16.99 -8.59
CA VAL A 259 -3.56 15.53 -8.73
C VAL A 259 -2.22 14.92 -8.38
N PHE A 260 -2.24 13.85 -7.57
CA PHE A 260 -1.05 13.05 -7.28
C PHE A 260 -1.13 11.69 -7.98
N ALA A 261 -0.06 11.29 -8.65
CA ALA A 261 0.08 9.94 -9.20
C ALA A 261 0.49 8.94 -8.11
N ASN A 262 -0.04 7.72 -8.17
CA ASN A 262 0.39 6.62 -7.31
C ASN A 262 0.52 5.30 -8.10
N GLY A 263 1.61 4.57 -7.85
CA GLY A 263 1.88 3.28 -8.47
C GLY A 263 2.85 3.36 -9.66
N GLY A 264 3.59 2.27 -9.89
CA GLY A 264 4.56 2.19 -10.98
C GLY A 264 5.85 2.99 -10.76
N ILE A 265 6.16 3.36 -9.52
CA ILE A 265 7.37 4.09 -9.14
C ILE A 265 8.27 3.12 -8.39
N TYR A 266 9.50 2.90 -8.84
CA TYR A 266 10.47 2.05 -8.13
C TYR A 266 11.75 2.81 -7.79
N THR A 267 12.21 3.63 -8.72
CA THR A 267 13.43 4.44 -8.64
C THR A 267 13.09 5.92 -8.61
N TYR A 268 14.07 6.74 -8.24
CA TYR A 268 13.94 8.20 -8.35
C TYR A 268 13.73 8.65 -9.81
N GLU A 269 14.30 7.93 -10.77
CA GLU A 269 14.12 8.20 -12.20
C GLU A 269 12.64 8.03 -12.62
N ASP A 270 11.93 7.02 -12.09
CA ASP A 270 10.50 6.88 -12.37
C ASP A 270 9.68 8.04 -11.80
N VAL A 271 10.11 8.63 -10.67
CA VAL A 271 9.47 9.83 -10.11
C VAL A 271 9.55 10.97 -11.11
N GLN A 272 10.74 11.23 -11.68
CA GLN A 272 10.94 12.29 -12.66
C GLN A 272 10.13 12.03 -13.93
N LYS A 273 10.20 10.80 -14.47
CA LYS A 273 9.44 10.39 -15.65
C LYS A 273 7.94 10.50 -15.45
N CYS A 274 7.43 10.11 -14.28
CA CYS A 274 6.01 10.22 -13.97
C CYS A 274 5.55 11.68 -13.92
N LEU A 275 6.29 12.54 -13.23
CA LEU A 275 6.01 13.99 -13.16
C LEU A 275 6.02 14.63 -14.54
N GLU A 276 7.06 14.38 -15.34
CA GLU A 276 7.21 14.93 -16.69
C GLU A 276 6.11 14.43 -17.63
N TYR A 277 5.85 13.11 -17.64
CA TYR A 277 4.91 12.51 -18.57
C TYR A 277 3.46 12.89 -18.29
N THR A 278 3.06 12.84 -17.01
CA THR A 278 1.66 13.01 -16.61
C THR A 278 1.29 14.45 -16.26
N GLY A 279 2.28 15.31 -15.98
CA GLY A 279 2.05 16.69 -15.52
C GLY A 279 1.41 16.77 -14.14
N VAL A 280 1.41 15.68 -13.36
CA VAL A 280 0.85 15.65 -12.00
C VAL A 280 1.61 16.55 -11.06
N ASP A 281 0.92 17.02 -10.02
CA ASP A 281 1.48 17.95 -9.05
C ASP A 281 2.40 17.24 -8.05
N GLY A 282 2.29 15.92 -7.91
CA GLY A 282 3.14 15.12 -7.03
C GLY A 282 3.03 13.61 -7.28
N VAL A 283 3.98 12.87 -6.73
CA VAL A 283 4.08 11.42 -6.82
C VAL A 283 4.03 10.82 -5.42
N MET A 284 3.07 9.92 -5.23
CA MET A 284 2.92 9.13 -4.02
C MET A 284 3.49 7.74 -4.22
N SER A 285 4.40 7.33 -3.33
CA SER A 285 5.00 6.00 -3.31
C SER A 285 4.62 5.24 -2.03
N ALA A 286 4.51 3.91 -2.15
CA ALA A 286 4.13 3.00 -1.08
C ALA A 286 5.21 1.93 -0.90
N GLU A 287 5.07 0.78 -1.56
CA GLU A 287 5.98 -0.36 -1.41
C GLU A 287 7.45 -0.03 -1.70
N SER A 288 7.74 0.88 -2.63
CA SER A 288 9.13 1.28 -2.90
C SER A 288 9.73 2.11 -1.77
N LEU A 289 8.93 2.89 -1.03
CA LEU A 289 9.40 3.51 0.22
C LEU A 289 9.60 2.47 1.32
N LEU A 290 8.77 1.42 1.37
CA LEU A 290 8.90 0.35 2.36
C LEU A 290 10.14 -0.51 2.17
N GLU A 291 10.71 -0.54 0.96
CA GLU A 291 12.05 -1.05 0.71
C GLU A 291 13.12 0.02 0.91
N ASN A 292 12.91 1.20 0.33
CA ASN A 292 13.86 2.29 0.32
C ASN A 292 13.20 3.61 0.78
N PRO A 293 13.24 3.90 2.09
CA PRO A 293 12.77 5.16 2.66
C PRO A 293 13.44 6.40 2.03
N ALA A 294 14.61 6.21 1.41
CA ALA A 294 15.37 7.25 0.75
C ALA A 294 15.09 7.42 -0.75
N LEU A 295 14.02 6.80 -1.27
CA LEU A 295 13.61 6.89 -2.68
C LEU A 295 13.66 8.32 -3.24
N PHE A 296 13.16 9.31 -2.48
CA PHE A 296 13.04 10.70 -2.93
C PHE A 296 14.32 11.53 -2.77
N SER A 297 15.39 10.95 -2.22
CA SER A 297 16.69 11.65 -2.11
C SER A 297 17.48 11.69 -3.42
N GLY A 298 17.11 10.86 -4.40
CA GLY A 298 17.88 10.68 -5.63
C GLY A 298 19.21 9.95 -5.45
N GLN A 299 19.49 9.40 -4.26
CA GLN A 299 20.74 8.70 -3.95
C GLN A 299 20.48 7.27 -3.46
N ILE A 300 21.46 6.40 -3.68
CA ILE A 300 21.44 5.03 -3.18
C ILE A 300 22.16 4.97 -1.82
N TYR A 301 21.38 4.65 -0.80
CA TYR A 301 21.84 4.46 0.58
C TYR A 301 21.97 2.97 0.89
N ASP A 302 22.76 2.66 1.92
CA ASP A 302 22.88 1.28 2.40
C ASP A 302 21.63 0.91 3.22
N LEU A 303 20.91 -0.13 2.77
CA LEU A 303 19.69 -0.60 3.45
C LEU A 303 19.98 -1.16 4.86
N ASP A 304 21.20 -1.63 5.14
CA ASP A 304 21.59 -2.04 6.50
C ASP A 304 21.66 -0.82 7.44
N GLU A 305 22.19 0.31 6.96
CA GLU A 305 22.22 1.55 7.75
C GLU A 305 20.82 2.11 7.95
N ILE A 306 20.00 2.11 6.90
CA ILE A 306 18.60 2.54 6.98
C ILE A 306 17.83 1.68 8.00
N ALA A 307 18.09 0.37 8.06
CA ALA A 307 17.44 -0.50 9.04
C ALA A 307 17.79 -0.13 10.47
N LEU A 308 19.06 0.15 10.76
CA LEU A 308 19.50 0.62 12.08
C LEU A 308 18.92 1.98 12.42
N GLU A 309 18.95 2.90 11.47
CA GLU A 309 18.43 4.24 11.66
C GLU A 309 16.91 4.24 11.90
N TYR A 310 16.16 3.42 11.16
CA TYR A 310 14.74 3.22 11.40
C TYR A 310 14.46 2.77 12.85
N LEU A 311 15.28 1.88 13.41
CA LEU A 311 15.12 1.43 14.80
C LEU A 311 15.37 2.57 15.80
N GLU A 312 16.31 3.47 15.54
CA GLU A 312 16.49 4.69 16.35
C GLU A 312 15.24 5.59 16.28
N PHE A 313 14.63 5.74 15.11
CA PHE A 313 13.35 6.43 14.95
C PHE A 313 12.21 5.71 15.69
N ALA A 314 12.17 4.37 15.66
CA ALA A 314 11.15 3.56 16.33
C ALA A 314 11.27 3.61 17.87
N GLU A 315 12.48 3.80 18.40
CA GLU A 315 12.73 4.09 19.83
C GLU A 315 12.32 5.52 20.18
N LYS A 316 12.73 6.51 19.37
CA LYS A 316 12.40 7.93 19.58
C LYS A 316 10.89 8.20 19.51
N TYR A 317 10.21 7.54 18.59
CA TYR A 317 8.76 7.61 18.39
C TYR A 317 8.17 6.23 18.68
N PRO A 318 7.76 5.95 19.94
CA PRO A 318 7.39 4.62 20.41
C PRO A 318 6.49 3.88 19.42
N THR A 319 7.07 2.83 18.84
CA THR A 319 6.46 2.03 17.79
C THR A 319 6.26 0.60 18.26
N PRO A 320 5.09 -0.02 18.04
CA PRO A 320 4.90 -1.43 18.37
C PRO A 320 5.91 -2.31 17.64
N HIS A 321 6.58 -3.22 18.37
CA HIS A 321 7.67 -4.03 17.84
C HIS A 321 7.30 -4.84 16.58
N PHE A 322 6.02 -5.19 16.40
CA PHE A 322 5.54 -5.92 15.24
C PHE A 322 5.44 -5.04 13.98
N PHE A 323 5.21 -3.72 14.13
CA PHE A 323 5.33 -2.77 13.03
C PHE A 323 6.79 -2.67 12.60
N SER A 324 7.68 -2.44 13.57
CA SER A 324 9.12 -2.31 13.29
C SER A 324 9.71 -3.57 12.68
N LYS A 325 9.34 -4.75 13.19
CA LYS A 325 9.74 -6.05 12.62
C LYS A 325 9.37 -6.16 11.14
N GLY A 326 8.18 -5.67 10.78
CA GLY A 326 7.69 -5.63 9.41
C GLY A 326 8.56 -4.77 8.49
N HIS A 327 9.14 -3.67 8.99
CA HIS A 327 10.07 -2.82 8.23
C HIS A 327 11.45 -3.46 8.10
N ILE A 328 12.00 -4.00 9.20
CA ILE A 328 13.29 -4.69 9.19
C ILE A 328 13.31 -5.87 8.22
N PHE A 329 12.21 -6.62 8.15
CA PHE A 329 12.07 -7.68 7.16
C PHE A 329 12.23 -7.18 5.72
N LYS A 330 11.74 -5.98 5.39
CA LYS A 330 11.79 -5.42 4.03
C LYS A 330 13.17 -4.84 3.71
N PHE A 331 13.72 -4.02 4.61
CA PHE A 331 15.05 -3.43 4.42
C PHE A 331 16.15 -4.51 4.30
N LEU A 332 16.01 -5.61 5.05
CA LEU A 332 16.98 -6.69 5.07
C LEU A 332 16.57 -7.88 4.18
N HIS A 333 15.55 -7.74 3.33
CA HIS A 333 14.91 -8.85 2.64
C HIS A 333 15.89 -9.79 1.92
N GLN A 334 16.81 -9.23 1.11
CA GLN A 334 17.83 -10.00 0.39
C GLN A 334 18.72 -10.79 1.34
N GLY A 335 19.23 -10.13 2.37
CA GLY A 335 20.06 -10.77 3.40
C GLY A 335 19.32 -11.90 4.11
N LEU A 336 18.03 -11.72 4.39
CA LEU A 336 17.19 -12.72 5.04
C LEU A 336 16.85 -13.93 4.14
N GLN A 337 17.00 -13.83 2.82
CA GLN A 337 16.90 -14.99 1.93
C GLN A 337 18.13 -15.90 2.02
N VAL A 338 19.30 -15.32 2.32
CA VAL A 338 20.58 -16.05 2.43
C VAL A 338 20.85 -16.50 3.85
N HIS A 339 20.70 -15.61 4.83
CA HIS A 339 20.96 -15.85 6.24
C HIS A 339 19.66 -16.26 6.96
N THR A 340 19.24 -17.50 6.70
CA THR A 340 17.99 -18.05 7.22
C THR A 340 17.95 -18.15 8.74
N ASP A 341 19.12 -18.25 9.41
CA ASP A 341 19.25 -18.19 10.85
C ASP A 341 18.79 -16.82 11.41
N LEU A 342 19.19 -15.73 10.76
CA LEU A 342 18.75 -14.37 11.12
C LEU A 342 17.26 -14.16 10.82
N ARG A 343 16.74 -14.76 9.74
CA ARG A 343 15.31 -14.75 9.42
C ARG A 343 14.49 -15.44 10.51
N THR A 344 14.92 -16.61 10.96
CA THR A 344 14.26 -17.36 12.05
C THR A 344 14.33 -16.58 13.36
N LYS A 345 15.47 -15.94 13.68
CA LYS A 345 15.57 -15.06 14.84
C LYS A 345 14.60 -13.87 14.73
N LEU A 346 14.57 -13.20 13.59
CA LEU A 346 13.71 -12.04 13.34
C LEU A 346 12.24 -12.39 13.52
N ALA A 347 11.79 -13.58 13.10
CA ALA A 347 10.41 -14.00 13.29
C ALA A 347 9.98 -14.02 14.77
N ASN A 348 10.91 -14.32 15.67
CA ASN A 348 10.68 -14.57 17.10
C ASN A 348 10.99 -13.38 18.03
N VAL A 349 11.54 -12.27 17.52
CA VAL A 349 11.83 -11.08 18.33
C VAL A 349 10.57 -10.46 18.93
N LYS A 350 10.72 -9.89 20.13
CA LYS A 350 9.66 -9.25 20.91
C LYS A 350 9.96 -7.79 21.23
N THR A 351 11.19 -7.35 20.98
CA THR A 351 11.67 -6.00 21.30
C THR A 351 12.35 -5.34 20.10
N ILE A 352 12.54 -4.02 20.18
CA ILE A 352 13.32 -3.25 19.20
C ILE A 352 14.82 -3.55 19.35
N GLU A 353 15.31 -3.76 20.58
CA GLU A 353 16.72 -4.09 20.84
C GLU A 353 17.13 -5.40 20.15
N GLU A 354 16.33 -6.47 20.26
CA GLU A 354 16.58 -7.73 19.55
C GLU A 354 16.59 -7.55 18.02
N GLN A 355 15.79 -6.62 17.49
CA GLN A 355 15.80 -6.30 16.05
C GLN A 355 17.11 -5.58 15.66
N LYS A 356 17.63 -4.72 16.53
CA LYS A 356 18.89 -4.00 16.35
C LYS A 356 20.08 -4.95 16.32
N GLU A 357 20.11 -5.93 17.22
CA GLU A 357 21.12 -6.99 17.22
C GLU A 357 21.14 -7.76 15.88
N ILE A 358 19.95 -8.10 15.35
CA ILE A 358 19.83 -8.77 14.05
C ILE A 358 20.31 -7.87 12.91
N ALA A 359 19.93 -6.59 12.92
CA ALA A 359 20.34 -5.64 11.88
C ALA A 359 21.87 -5.41 11.90
N LEU A 360 22.49 -5.30 13.07
CA LEU A 360 23.95 -5.19 13.23
C LEU A 360 24.68 -6.43 12.72
N GLU A 361 24.20 -7.63 13.06
CA GLU A 361 24.78 -8.87 12.56
C GLU A 361 24.59 -9.02 11.05
N MET A 362 23.41 -8.64 10.52
CA MET A 362 23.15 -8.62 9.08
C MET A 362 24.12 -7.69 8.35
N LYS A 363 24.30 -6.47 8.85
CA LYS A 363 25.25 -5.49 8.32
C LYS A 363 26.67 -6.07 8.23
N LYS A 364 27.12 -6.74 9.29
CA LYS A 364 28.45 -7.37 9.33
C LYS A 364 28.59 -8.47 8.28
N ARG A 365 27.59 -9.36 8.15
CA ARG A 365 27.63 -10.46 7.16
C ARG A 365 27.58 -9.97 5.71
N ARG A 366 27.08 -8.75 5.49
CA ARG A 366 26.86 -8.14 4.18
C ARG A 366 27.81 -6.96 3.89
N GLU A 367 28.90 -6.82 4.64
CA GLU A 367 29.83 -5.69 4.51
C GLU A 367 30.51 -5.61 3.13
N HIS A 368 30.64 -6.74 2.44
CA HIS A 368 31.23 -6.82 1.10
C HIS A 368 30.23 -6.63 -0.04
N MET A 369 28.92 -6.57 0.26
CA MET A 369 27.89 -6.35 -0.76
C MET A 369 27.80 -4.87 -1.12
N SER A 370 27.66 -4.57 -2.41
CA SER A 370 27.31 -3.22 -2.86
C SER A 370 25.92 -2.81 -2.33
N LYS A 371 25.62 -1.51 -2.35
CA LYS A 371 24.33 -1.02 -1.86
C LYS A 371 23.19 -1.52 -2.72
N GLU A 372 23.42 -1.59 -4.02
CA GLU A 372 22.48 -2.01 -5.06
C GLU A 372 22.07 -3.47 -4.90
N GLU A 373 23.02 -4.36 -4.58
CA GLU A 373 22.76 -5.79 -4.35
C GLU A 373 21.86 -6.06 -3.13
N LYS A 374 21.73 -5.09 -2.22
CA LYS A 374 20.89 -5.23 -1.01
C LYS A 374 19.40 -5.08 -1.31
N PHE A 375 19.02 -4.56 -2.49
CA PHE A 375 17.63 -4.38 -2.92
C PHE A 375 17.04 -5.66 -3.53
N GLY A 376 15.74 -5.81 -3.44
CA GLY A 376 14.97 -6.87 -4.11
C GLY A 376 13.64 -7.22 -3.46
N TRP A 377 13.27 -6.59 -2.35
CA TRP A 377 11.95 -6.75 -1.77
C TRP A 377 10.88 -6.28 -2.76
N TYR A 378 10.92 -5.05 -3.28
CA TYR A 378 9.88 -4.56 -4.18
C TYR A 378 9.81 -5.39 -5.48
N THR A 379 10.96 -5.77 -6.02
CA THR A 379 11.07 -6.44 -7.33
C THR A 379 10.80 -7.95 -7.29
N ARG A 380 10.52 -8.52 -6.11
CA ARG A 380 10.25 -9.96 -5.94
C ARG A 380 9.10 -10.50 -6.79
N TYR A 381 8.19 -9.64 -7.25
CA TYR A 381 7.08 -10.03 -8.12
C TYR A 381 7.33 -9.77 -9.60
N TRP A 382 8.43 -9.13 -9.98
CA TRP A 382 8.65 -8.69 -11.36
C TRP A 382 8.75 -9.85 -12.35
N ASP A 383 9.35 -10.96 -11.95
CA ASP A 383 9.43 -12.16 -12.79
C ASP A 383 8.02 -12.71 -13.09
N LYS A 384 7.10 -12.66 -12.11
CA LYS A 384 5.68 -13.01 -12.29
C LYS A 384 4.91 -11.98 -13.15
N MET A 385 5.35 -10.72 -13.14
CA MET A 385 4.78 -9.65 -13.96
C MET A 385 5.30 -9.65 -15.41
N GLY A 386 6.26 -10.53 -15.74
CA GLY A 386 6.95 -10.51 -17.04
C GLY A 386 7.83 -9.28 -17.24
N VAL A 387 8.25 -8.60 -16.17
CA VAL A 387 9.12 -7.43 -16.23
C VAL A 387 10.57 -7.90 -16.28
N ASP A 388 11.23 -7.64 -17.41
CA ASP A 388 12.65 -7.91 -17.59
C ASP A 388 13.50 -6.90 -16.79
N LYS A 389 14.10 -7.38 -15.70
CA LYS A 389 14.96 -6.58 -14.79
C LYS A 389 16.16 -5.96 -15.52
N GLN A 390 16.75 -6.64 -16.51
CA GLN A 390 17.91 -6.12 -17.24
C GLN A 390 17.49 -4.99 -18.18
N LYS A 391 16.38 -5.14 -18.89
CA LYS A 391 15.85 -4.08 -19.77
C LYS A 391 15.39 -2.86 -18.99
N TYR A 392 14.77 -3.07 -17.83
CA TYR A 392 14.34 -1.98 -16.96
C TYR A 392 15.54 -1.16 -16.42
N ASN A 393 16.59 -1.84 -15.95
CA ASN A 393 17.79 -1.19 -15.40
C ASN A 393 18.69 -0.55 -16.47
N GLN A 394 18.60 -0.97 -17.73
CA GLN A 394 19.29 -0.34 -18.86
C GLN A 394 18.63 0.96 -19.34
N GLY A 395 17.56 1.41 -18.66
CA GLY A 395 16.96 2.71 -18.92
C GLY A 395 16.42 2.85 -20.33
N CYS A 396 15.71 1.82 -20.85
CA CYS A 396 15.07 1.83 -22.18
C CYS A 396 14.66 3.25 -22.58
N GLU A 397 15.36 3.78 -23.59
CA GLU A 397 15.29 5.18 -24.04
C GLU A 397 13.89 5.59 -24.51
N ASN A 398 12.98 4.63 -24.69
CA ASN A 398 11.55 4.83 -24.82
C ASN A 398 10.80 4.05 -23.73
N TRP A 399 10.55 4.69 -22.59
CA TRP A 399 9.65 4.15 -21.56
C TRP A 399 8.26 3.82 -22.15
N GLN A 400 7.84 4.56 -23.19
CA GLN A 400 6.65 4.29 -23.99
C GLN A 400 6.70 2.95 -24.76
N GLU A 401 7.82 2.59 -25.38
CA GLU A 401 7.97 1.29 -26.06
C GLU A 401 8.06 0.14 -25.06
N ALA A 402 8.76 0.31 -23.94
CA ALA A 402 8.76 -0.71 -22.89
C ALA A 402 7.34 -0.94 -22.35
N TYR A 403 6.58 0.13 -22.12
CA TYR A 403 5.20 0.06 -21.66
C TYR A 403 4.25 -0.56 -22.71
N GLN A 404 4.36 -0.17 -23.99
CA GLN A 404 3.57 -0.72 -25.09
C GLN A 404 3.90 -2.20 -25.37
N ASN A 405 5.18 -2.58 -25.32
CA ASN A 405 5.62 -3.97 -25.51
C ASN A 405 5.17 -4.88 -24.35
N ILE A 406 5.14 -4.37 -23.12
CA ILE A 406 4.61 -5.13 -21.97
C ILE A 406 3.08 -5.24 -22.05
N GLN A 407 2.37 -4.20 -22.50
CA GLN A 407 0.92 -4.25 -22.69
C GLN A 407 0.51 -5.28 -23.76
N THR A 408 1.23 -5.34 -24.88
CA THR A 408 1.02 -6.34 -25.93
C THR A 408 1.39 -7.76 -25.47
N CYS A 409 2.40 -7.94 -24.60
CA CYS A 409 2.69 -9.22 -23.94
C CYS A 409 1.55 -9.67 -22.99
N CYS A 410 0.92 -8.76 -22.24
CA CYS A 410 -0.21 -9.09 -21.38
C CYS A 410 -1.49 -9.43 -22.17
N GLU A 411 -1.74 -8.75 -23.30
CA GLU A 411 -2.88 -9.03 -24.19
C GLU A 411 -2.73 -10.36 -24.94
N SER A 412 -1.52 -10.68 -25.41
CA SER A 412 -1.22 -11.99 -26.03
C SER A 412 -1.31 -13.14 -25.03
N SER A 413 -0.93 -12.92 -23.76
CA SER A 413 -1.09 -13.91 -22.69
C SER A 413 -2.56 -14.19 -22.36
N LYS A 414 -3.42 -13.16 -22.39
CA LYS A 414 -4.88 -13.32 -22.24
C LYS A 414 -5.51 -14.05 -23.43
N ASN A 415 -5.10 -13.74 -24.66
CA ASN A 415 -5.57 -14.46 -25.84
C ASN A 415 -5.16 -15.94 -25.83
N ASN A 416 -3.95 -16.27 -25.37
CA ASN A 416 -3.51 -17.65 -25.21
C ASN A 416 -4.28 -18.41 -24.13
N GLN A 417 -4.62 -17.78 -23.00
CA GLN A 417 -5.50 -18.39 -21.99
C GLN A 417 -6.92 -18.60 -22.51
N THR A 418 -7.48 -17.66 -23.28
CA THR A 418 -8.80 -17.82 -23.91
C THR A 418 -8.79 -18.98 -24.91
N LEU A 419 -7.77 -19.06 -25.78
CA LEU A 419 -7.62 -20.14 -26.76
C LEU A 419 -7.42 -21.52 -26.10
N GLN A 420 -6.65 -21.61 -25.01
CA GLN A 420 -6.49 -22.85 -24.25
C GLN A 420 -7.80 -23.27 -23.56
N THR A 421 -8.58 -22.31 -23.07
CA THR A 421 -9.88 -22.58 -22.44
C THR A 421 -10.91 -23.03 -23.47
N GLU A 422 -10.89 -22.46 -24.68
CA GLU A 422 -11.73 -22.87 -25.80
C GLU A 422 -11.34 -24.26 -26.32
N GLN A 423 -10.05 -24.58 -26.43
CA GLN A 423 -9.58 -25.92 -26.78
C GLN A 423 -10.00 -26.97 -25.74
N GLN A 424 -9.82 -26.70 -24.44
CA GLN A 424 -10.24 -27.62 -23.38
C GLN A 424 -11.76 -27.84 -23.33
N ASN A 425 -12.55 -26.80 -23.64
CA ASN A 425 -14.01 -26.93 -23.74
C ASN A 425 -14.42 -27.75 -24.98
N HIS A 426 -13.68 -27.63 -26.09
CA HIS A 426 -13.93 -28.41 -27.29
C HIS A 426 -13.57 -29.88 -27.10
N GLU A 427 -12.44 -30.19 -26.46
CA GLU A 427 -12.04 -31.56 -26.10
C GLU A 427 -13.05 -32.23 -25.16
N LYS A 428 -13.57 -31.50 -24.16
CA LYS A 428 -14.63 -32.00 -23.27
C LYS A 428 -15.95 -32.27 -24.00
N GLN A 429 -16.28 -31.50 -25.04
CA GLN A 429 -17.46 -31.76 -25.86
C GLN A 429 -17.29 -33.02 -26.71
N ILE A 430 -16.09 -33.26 -27.24
CA ILE A 430 -15.76 -34.47 -28.01
C ILE A 430 -15.86 -35.70 -27.09
N GLN A 431 -15.23 -35.67 -25.91
CA GLN A 431 -15.28 -36.78 -24.95
C GLN A 431 -16.72 -37.09 -24.48
N ASN A 432 -17.54 -36.06 -24.24
CA ASN A 432 -18.95 -36.25 -23.89
C ASN A 432 -19.79 -36.81 -25.05
N SER A 433 -19.41 -36.53 -26.30
CA SER A 433 -20.07 -37.09 -27.48
C SER A 433 -19.69 -38.56 -27.69
N GLU A 434 -18.41 -38.91 -27.45
CA GLU A 434 -17.90 -40.29 -27.52
C GLU A 434 -18.53 -41.18 -26.45
N GLN A 435 -18.64 -40.68 -25.21
CA GLN A 435 -19.34 -41.39 -24.12
C GLN A 435 -20.84 -41.60 -24.39
N LYS A 436 -21.49 -40.67 -25.09
CA LYS A 436 -22.90 -40.84 -25.49
C LYS A 436 -23.06 -41.89 -26.59
N SER A 437 -22.13 -41.97 -27.53
CA SER A 437 -22.13 -43.03 -28.55
C SER A 437 -21.79 -44.41 -27.96
N GLU A 438 -20.87 -44.50 -26.99
CA GLU A 438 -20.55 -45.76 -26.32
C GLU A 438 -21.74 -46.29 -25.49
N ASN A 439 -22.45 -45.41 -24.78
CA ASN A 439 -23.64 -45.79 -24.03
C ASN A 439 -24.81 -46.23 -24.94
N GLN A 440 -24.94 -45.68 -26.16
CA GLN A 440 -25.95 -46.11 -27.12
C GLN A 440 -25.64 -47.47 -27.76
N VAL A 441 -24.37 -47.88 -27.81
CA VAL A 441 -23.95 -49.21 -28.31
C VAL A 441 -24.11 -50.30 -27.24
N GLN A 442 -24.17 -49.94 -25.95
CA GLN A 442 -24.43 -50.89 -24.86
C GLN A 442 -25.93 -51.13 -24.58
N GLU A 443 -26.84 -50.33 -25.16
CA GLU A 443 -28.30 -50.47 -25.03
C GLU A 443 -28.98 -51.15 -26.24
N GLN A 444 -28.20 -51.63 -27.23
CA GLN A 444 -28.66 -52.51 -28.33
C GLN A 444 -28.07 -53.91 -28.14
#